data_AF-A0A4Y2N550-F1
#
_entry.id   AF-A0A4Y2N550-F1
#
_cell.length_a   1.000
_cell.length_b   1.000
_cell.length_c   1.000
_cell.angle_alpha   90.00
_cell.angle_beta   90.00
_cell.angle_gamma   90.00
#
_symmetry.space_group_name_H-M   'P 1'
#
loop_
_entity.id
_entity.type
_entity.pdbx_description
1 polymer ?
#
loop_
_entity_poly.entity_id
_entity_poly.type
_entity_poly.pdbx_seq_one_letter_code
_entity_poly.pdbx_strand_id
1 'polypeptide(L)'
;MRKAADLSEFDRGHIVMARRLGTSITETARLVGCSRSAVVSIHAKWINDGDTSSRRQCVGRSRVIKEKGLRRLSRLVNQNRRQTVAQLTAQYNAGPSASVSEHTVQRTLLDMGLCRDRDKQ
;
A
#
# COMPACT_ATOMS: atom_id res chain seq x y z
N MET A 1 -26.13 -0.47 13.00
CA MET A 1 -26.16 -1.23 11.73
C MET A 1 -24.74 -1.25 11.17
N ARG A 2 -24.22 -2.40 10.72
CA ARG A 2 -22.82 -2.53 10.25
C ARG A 2 -22.57 -1.65 9.01
N LYS A 3 -21.44 -0.92 8.99
CA LYS A 3 -21.02 -0.13 7.84
C LYS A 3 -20.31 -1.02 6.83
N ALA A 4 -20.19 -0.56 5.58
CA ALA A 4 -19.52 -1.30 4.52
C ALA A 4 -18.09 -1.74 4.89
N ALA A 5 -17.34 -0.90 5.61
CA ALA A 5 -15.98 -1.19 6.07
C ALA A 5 -15.90 -2.35 7.07
N ASP A 6 -16.97 -2.59 7.84
CA ASP A 6 -17.03 -3.61 8.90
C ASP A 6 -17.50 -4.97 8.37
N LEU A 7 -17.84 -5.07 7.08
CA LEU A 7 -18.32 -6.31 6.45
C LEU A 7 -17.16 -7.21 6.04
N SER A 8 -17.29 -8.49 6.37
CA SER A 8 -16.35 -9.53 5.95
C SER A 8 -16.35 -9.69 4.43
N GLU A 9 -15.27 -10.25 3.88
CA GLU A 9 -15.21 -10.56 2.44
C GLU A 9 -16.32 -11.53 2.02
N PHE A 10 -16.73 -12.43 2.92
CA PHE A 10 -17.87 -13.33 2.70
C PHE A 10 -19.20 -12.56 2.60
N ASP A 11 -19.47 -11.64 3.53
CA ASP A 11 -20.69 -10.82 3.50
C ASP A 11 -20.74 -9.94 2.24
N ARG A 12 -19.59 -9.40 1.82
CA ARG A 12 -19.46 -8.62 0.58
C ARG A 12 -19.72 -9.47 -0.66
N GLY A 13 -19.21 -10.71 -0.68
CA GLY A 13 -19.50 -11.69 -1.73
C GLY A 13 -20.99 -12.01 -1.81
N HIS A 14 -21.64 -12.23 -0.65
CA HIS A 14 -23.09 -12.45 -0.59
C HIS A 14 -23.89 -11.26 -1.12
N ILE A 15 -23.49 -10.02 -0.80
CA ILE A 15 -24.13 -8.82 -1.34
C ILE A 15 -24.07 -8.79 -2.88
N VAL A 16 -22.90 -9.08 -3.46
CA VAL A 16 -22.74 -9.10 -4.92
C VAL A 16 -23.54 -10.22 -5.57
N MET A 17 -23.51 -11.42 -4.99
CA MET A 17 -24.28 -12.56 -5.50
C MET A 17 -25.78 -12.29 -5.48
N ALA A 18 -26.31 -11.78 -4.37
CA ALA A 18 -27.72 -11.43 -4.25
C ALA A 18 -28.13 -10.38 -5.29
N ARG A 19 -27.32 -9.32 -5.45
CA ARG A 19 -27.58 -8.28 -6.46
C ARG A 19 -27.49 -8.79 -7.89
N ARG A 20 -26.58 -9.72 -8.19
CA ARG A 20 -26.49 -10.39 -9.50
C ARG A 20 -27.71 -11.27 -9.79
N LEU A 21 -28.30 -11.86 -8.76
CA LEU A 21 -29.54 -12.64 -8.84
C LEU A 21 -30.81 -11.76 -8.89
N GLY A 22 -30.68 -10.44 -8.91
CA GLY A 22 -31.81 -9.52 -9.04
C GLY A 22 -32.55 -9.22 -7.73
N THR A 23 -32.02 -9.61 -6.57
CA THR A 23 -32.67 -9.32 -5.28
C THR A 23 -32.67 -7.82 -4.98
N SER A 24 -33.70 -7.34 -4.27
CA SER A 24 -33.82 -5.93 -3.93
C SER A 24 -32.77 -5.48 -2.91
N ILE A 25 -32.40 -4.20 -2.93
CA ILE A 25 -31.40 -3.63 -2.00
C ILE A 25 -31.82 -3.83 -0.53
N THR A 26 -33.11 -3.66 -0.24
CA THR A 26 -33.66 -3.81 1.12
C THR A 26 -33.58 -5.26 1.59
N GLU A 27 -33.85 -6.21 0.71
CA GLU A 27 -33.82 -7.63 1.05
C GLU A 27 -32.40 -8.12 1.31
N THR A 28 -31.45 -7.75 0.45
CA THR A 28 -30.02 -8.03 0.66
C THR A 28 -29.49 -7.41 1.95
N ALA A 29 -29.91 -6.17 2.26
CA ALA A 29 -29.52 -5.51 3.50
C ALA A 29 -30.01 -6.24 4.75
N ARG A 30 -31.24 -6.79 4.70
CA ARG A 30 -31.82 -7.60 5.79
C ARG A 30 -31.12 -8.95 5.92
N LEU A 31 -30.88 -9.64 4.80
CA LEU A 31 -30.17 -10.92 4.74
C LEU A 31 -28.79 -10.87 5.38
N VAL A 32 -28.02 -9.82 5.05
CA VAL A 32 -26.63 -9.66 5.53
C VAL A 32 -26.57 -8.90 6.86
N GLY A 33 -27.68 -8.31 7.32
CA GLY A 33 -27.72 -7.50 8.54
C GLY A 33 -26.94 -6.19 8.43
N CYS A 34 -26.90 -5.58 7.25
CA CYS A 34 -26.15 -4.36 6.96
C CYS A 34 -27.06 -3.21 6.52
N SER A 35 -26.51 -1.99 6.37
CA SER A 35 -27.29 -0.87 5.87
C SER A 35 -27.55 -0.96 4.37
N ARG A 36 -28.68 -0.43 3.90
CA ARG A 36 -28.97 -0.28 2.45
C ARG A 36 -27.87 0.49 1.73
N SER A 37 -27.28 1.50 2.39
CA SER A 37 -26.15 2.25 1.86
C SER A 37 -24.88 1.41 1.68
N ALA A 38 -24.62 0.44 2.57
CA ALA A 38 -23.50 -0.48 2.43
C ALA A 38 -23.67 -1.39 1.21
N VAL A 39 -24.88 -1.92 1.00
CA VAL A 39 -25.22 -2.71 -0.19
C VAL A 39 -24.97 -1.92 -1.47
N VAL A 40 -25.46 -0.68 -1.55
CA VAL A 40 -25.26 0.20 -2.71
C VAL A 40 -23.78 0.49 -2.94
N SER A 41 -23.04 0.85 -1.89
CA SER A 41 -21.61 1.18 -1.99
C SER A 41 -20.77 -0.01 -2.44
N ILE A 42 -21.03 -1.22 -1.91
CA ILE A 42 -20.31 -2.44 -2.29
C ILE A 42 -20.65 -2.84 -3.73
N HIS A 43 -21.92 -2.79 -4.10
CA HIS A 43 -22.34 -3.12 -5.46
C HIS A 43 -21.76 -2.15 -6.49
N ALA A 44 -21.76 -0.84 -6.21
CA ALA A 44 -21.13 0.15 -7.08
C ALA A 44 -19.62 -0.06 -7.19
N LYS A 45 -18.94 -0.35 -6.08
CA LYS A 45 -17.50 -0.66 -6.08
C LYS A 45 -17.20 -1.89 -6.95
N TRP A 46 -18.01 -2.94 -6.84
CA TRP A 46 -17.86 -4.14 -7.66
C TRP A 46 -18.05 -3.87 -9.17
N ILE A 47 -19.01 -3.03 -9.55
CA ILE A 47 -19.21 -2.65 -10.97
C ILE A 47 -18.01 -1.87 -11.53
N ASN A 48 -17.42 -0.99 -10.72
CA ASN A 48 -16.31 -0.14 -11.17
C ASN A 48 -14.94 -0.86 -11.14
N ASP A 49 -14.65 -1.59 -10.06
CA ASP A 49 -13.33 -2.15 -9.79
C ASP A 49 -13.25 -3.65 -10.11
N GLY A 50 -14.39 -4.33 -10.30
CA GLY A 50 -14.47 -5.78 -10.43
C GLY A 50 -14.19 -6.55 -9.13
N ASP A 51 -13.89 -5.84 -8.03
CA ASP A 51 -13.45 -6.42 -6.76
C ASP A 51 -14.43 -6.09 -5.63
N THR A 52 -14.64 -7.07 -4.76
CA THR A 52 -15.45 -6.95 -3.53
C THR A 52 -14.60 -6.70 -2.29
N SER A 53 -13.27 -6.85 -2.40
CA SER A 53 -12.37 -6.75 -1.27
C SER A 53 -12.45 -5.40 -0.58
N SER A 54 -12.37 -5.45 0.75
CA SER A 54 -12.20 -4.28 1.60
C SER A 54 -10.77 -3.76 1.58
N ARG A 55 -9.81 -4.51 1.00
CA ARG A 55 -8.41 -4.11 0.91
C ARG A 55 -8.33 -2.79 0.15
N ARG A 56 -8.01 -1.73 0.89
CA ARG A 56 -7.51 -0.50 0.28
C ARG A 56 -6.17 -0.87 -0.32
N GLN A 57 -6.07 -0.85 -1.65
CA GLN A 57 -4.76 -0.78 -2.31
C GLN A 57 -3.99 0.34 -1.61
N CYS A 58 -2.75 0.12 -1.20
CA CYS A 58 -1.99 1.02 -0.33
C CYS A 58 -1.99 2.47 -0.87
N VAL A 59 -2.99 3.27 -0.49
CA VAL A 59 -3.13 4.70 -0.81
C VAL A 59 -2.26 5.51 0.15
N GLY A 60 -1.06 5.01 0.44
CA GLY A 60 -0.06 5.71 1.22
C GLY A 60 0.60 6.79 0.40
N ARG A 61 1.32 7.69 1.08
CA ARG A 61 2.19 8.66 0.42
C ARG A 61 3.24 7.92 -0.41
N SER A 62 3.35 8.26 -1.69
CA SER A 62 4.36 7.69 -2.56
C SER A 62 5.76 7.92 -2.00
N ARG A 63 6.61 6.87 -1.99
CA ARG A 63 7.99 6.97 -1.49
C ARG A 63 8.78 7.93 -2.39
N VAL A 64 9.62 8.76 -1.77
CA VAL A 64 10.53 9.67 -2.48
C VAL A 64 11.48 8.89 -3.39
N ILE A 65 11.99 7.76 -2.90
CA ILE A 65 12.80 6.84 -3.69
C ILE A 65 11.88 5.81 -4.36
N LYS A 66 11.68 5.96 -5.67
CA LYS A 66 11.00 4.97 -6.51
C LYS A 66 11.89 3.76 -6.78
N GLU A 67 11.34 2.73 -7.42
CA GLU A 67 12.05 1.47 -7.73
C GLU A 67 13.40 1.67 -8.46
N LYS A 68 13.46 2.57 -9.45
CA LYS A 68 14.73 2.90 -10.15
C LYS A 68 15.78 3.48 -9.20
N GLY A 69 15.35 4.30 -8.24
CA GLY A 69 16.20 4.85 -7.19
C GLY A 69 16.70 3.78 -6.23
N LEU A 70 15.83 2.83 -5.85
CA LEU A 70 16.20 1.66 -5.04
C LEU A 70 17.30 0.84 -5.72
N ARG A 71 17.11 0.48 -6.99
CA ARG A 71 18.11 -0.29 -7.77
C ARG A 71 19.45 0.44 -7.91
N ARG A 72 19.46 1.77 -7.97
CA ARG A 72 20.69 2.57 -7.98
C ARG A 72 21.35 2.56 -6.60
N LEU A 73 20.56 2.75 -5.54
CA LEU A 73 21.06 2.76 -4.16
C LEU A 73 21.66 1.41 -3.78
N SER A 74 21.03 0.28 -4.14
CA SER A 74 21.58 -1.06 -3.91
C SER A 74 22.91 -1.29 -4.62
N ARG A 75 23.06 -0.81 -5.87
CA ARG A 75 24.33 -0.88 -6.60
C ARG A 75 25.41 -0.04 -5.92
N LEU A 76 25.06 1.15 -5.46
CA LEU A 76 25.98 2.07 -4.77
C LEU A 76 26.53 1.45 -3.48
N VAL A 77 25.64 0.86 -2.67
CA VAL A 77 26.01 0.18 -1.41
C VAL A 77 26.90 -1.04 -1.68
N ASN A 78 26.61 -1.81 -2.73
CA ASN A 78 27.41 -2.97 -3.09
C ASN A 78 28.81 -2.60 -3.60
N GLN A 79 28.96 -1.49 -4.32
CA GLN A 79 30.25 -0.98 -4.77
C GLN A 79 31.06 -0.39 -3.61
N ASN A 80 30.39 0.32 -2.70
CA ASN A 80 31.02 1.07 -1.62
C ASN A 80 30.68 0.48 -0.25
N ARG A 81 30.97 -0.82 -0.06
CA ARG A 81 30.61 -1.55 1.16
C ARG A 81 31.04 -0.79 2.43
N ARG A 82 32.19 -0.13 2.46
CA ARG A 82 32.74 0.55 3.66
C ARG A 82 32.30 2.01 3.87
N GLN A 83 31.50 2.60 2.99
CA GLN A 83 31.13 4.03 3.10
C GLN A 83 30.01 4.30 4.11
N THR A 84 30.03 5.52 4.65
CA THR A 84 29.00 6.01 5.59
C THR A 84 27.73 6.45 4.84
N VAL A 85 26.59 6.49 5.55
CA VAL A 85 25.30 6.89 4.96
C VAL A 85 25.35 8.32 4.39
N ALA A 86 26.04 9.24 5.06
CA ALA A 86 26.28 10.59 4.56
C ALA A 86 27.01 10.62 3.21
N GLN A 87 28.08 9.82 3.07
CA GLN A 87 28.84 9.70 1.81
C GLN A 87 28.01 9.06 0.69
N LEU A 88 27.26 8.00 1.00
CA LEU A 88 26.34 7.36 0.06
C LEU A 88 25.22 8.32 -0.38
N THR A 89 24.72 9.16 0.53
CA THR A 89 23.69 10.16 0.23
C THR A 89 24.23 11.24 -0.71
N ALA A 90 25.43 11.77 -0.44
CA ALA A 90 26.08 12.74 -1.31
C ALA A 90 26.30 12.18 -2.72
N GLN A 91 26.79 10.94 -2.82
CA GLN A 91 27.03 10.27 -4.10
C GLN A 91 25.72 9.89 -4.82
N TYR A 92 24.68 9.53 -4.08
CA TYR A 92 23.35 9.28 -4.63
C TYR A 92 22.75 10.57 -5.20
N ASN A 93 22.89 11.70 -4.50
CA ASN A 93 22.38 13.00 -4.91
C ASN A 93 23.19 13.65 -6.05
N ALA A 94 24.42 13.18 -6.33
CA ALA A 94 25.25 13.68 -7.44
C ALA A 94 24.73 13.36 -8.86
N GLY A 95 23.49 12.89 -9.01
CA GLY A 95 22.92 12.58 -10.34
C GLY A 95 21.43 12.84 -10.54
N PRO A 96 20.51 12.56 -9.60
CA PRO A 96 19.09 12.83 -9.77
C PRO A 96 18.76 14.31 -9.52
N SER A 97 17.70 14.80 -10.17
CA SER A 97 17.15 16.16 -10.00
C SER A 97 16.43 16.38 -8.66
N ALA A 98 16.19 15.33 -7.88
CA ALA A 98 15.59 15.42 -6.55
C ALA A 98 16.62 14.96 -5.50
N SER A 99 16.94 15.86 -4.57
CA SER A 99 17.81 15.54 -3.43
C SER A 99 17.04 14.71 -2.40
N VAL A 100 17.70 13.68 -1.89
CA VAL A 100 17.17 12.80 -0.85
C VAL A 100 17.93 13.08 0.45
N SER A 101 17.22 13.17 1.57
CA SER A 101 17.85 13.36 2.88
C SER A 101 18.53 12.07 3.36
N GLU A 102 19.58 12.22 4.17
CA GLU A 102 20.30 11.08 4.75
C GLU A 102 19.36 10.15 5.52
N HIS A 103 18.40 10.71 6.26
CA HIS A 103 17.42 9.94 7.00
C HIS A 103 16.53 9.08 6.09
N THR A 104 16.17 9.59 4.92
CA THR A 104 15.38 8.83 3.92
C THR A 104 16.22 7.70 3.34
N VAL A 105 17.50 7.93 3.03
CA VAL A 105 18.42 6.90 2.58
C VAL A 105 18.57 5.81 3.65
N GLN A 106 18.81 6.19 4.90
CA GLN A 106 18.94 5.26 6.03
C GLN A 106 17.70 4.38 6.21
N ARG A 107 16.49 4.98 6.22
CA ARG A 107 15.21 4.23 6.30
C ARG A 107 15.08 3.23 5.14
N THR A 108 15.47 3.64 3.95
CA THR A 108 15.40 2.78 2.76
C THR A 108 16.42 1.65 2.82
N LEU A 109 17.62 1.88 3.33
CA LEU A 109 18.62 0.83 3.55
C LEU A 109 18.17 -0.19 4.59
N LEU A 110 17.50 0.25 5.66
CA LEU A 110 16.91 -0.64 6.66
C LEU A 110 15.79 -1.51 6.06
N ASP A 111 14.88 -0.91 5.29
CA ASP A 111 13.78 -1.60 4.60
C ASP A 111 14.29 -2.66 3.60
N MET A 112 15.45 -2.40 2.99
CA MET A 112 16.12 -3.35 2.09
C MET A 112 17.03 -4.37 2.80
N GLY A 113 17.21 -4.28 4.12
CA GLY A 113 18.15 -5.14 4.86
C GLY A 113 19.64 -4.91 4.54
N LEU A 114 19.98 -3.72 4.03
CA LEU A 114 21.35 -3.35 3.63
C LEU A 114 22.06 -2.48 4.67
N CYS A 115 21.43 -2.22 5.82
CA CYS A 115 22.09 -1.54 6.92
C CYS A 115 23.10 -2.46 7.61
N ARG A 116 24.30 -1.92 7.80
CA ARG A 116 25.29 -2.50 8.70
C ARG A 116 24.89 -2.17 10.13
N ASP A 117 25.00 -3.15 11.01
CA ASP A 117 24.95 -2.90 12.44
C ASP A 117 25.95 -1.79 12.77
N ARG A 118 25.46 -0.75 13.45
CA ARG A 118 26.35 0.20 14.09
C ARG A 118 26.91 -0.53 15.29
N ASP A 119 28.06 -1.17 15.13
CA ASP A 119 28.91 -1.51 16.26
C ASP A 119 29.16 -0.21 17.02
N LYS A 120 28.46 -0.08 18.14
CA LYS A 120 28.67 1.01 19.08
C LYS A 120 30.04 0.75 19.73
N GLN A 121 30.98 1.66 19.49
CA GLN A 121 32.14 1.82 20.38
C GLN A 121 31.66 2.39 21.71
#